data_AF-A0A947B4Q7-F1
#
_entry.id   AF-A0A947B4Q7-F1
#
_cell.length_a   1.000
_cell.length_b   1.000
_cell.length_c   1.000
_cell.angle_alpha   90.00
_cell.angle_beta   90.00
_cell.angle_gamma   90.00
#
_symmetry.space_group_name_H-M   'P 1'
#
loop_
_entity.id
_entity.type
_entity.pdbx_description
1 polymer ?
#
loop_
_entity_poly.entity_id
_entity_poly.type
_entity_poly.pdbx_seq_one_letter_code
_entity_poly.pdbx_strand_id
1 'polypeptide(L)'
;MLKVLGLSPAQLGDQRSLDIHATLNTPFPFRVPRGYVARMQRGNPRDPLLRQVLPVTEEDIQSPGYTQDPLDERGALCGPGILQKYQGRVLLVTTAACAIHCRYCFRRHFSYGNGGLFDSGFGDRRFNAALAYIHRDSTIREVILSGGDPLCLADEKLAALAGVLADIPHVERLRIHTRLPIVLPERADDALLTWITSTTLHTVV
;
A
#
# COMPACT_ATOMS: atom_id res chain seq x y z
N MET A 1 -1.03 -21.94 -3.67
CA MET A 1 -2.01 -21.32 -4.58
C MET A 1 -2.31 -22.22 -5.78
N LEU A 2 -1.36 -22.54 -6.66
CA LEU A 2 -1.62 -23.31 -7.90
C LEU A 2 -2.40 -24.62 -7.67
N LYS A 3 -2.01 -25.42 -6.67
CA LYS A 3 -2.76 -26.62 -6.26
C LYS A 3 -4.24 -26.34 -5.92
N VAL A 4 -4.52 -25.23 -5.23
CA VAL A 4 -5.90 -24.80 -4.88
C VAL A 4 -6.71 -24.45 -6.13
N LEU A 5 -6.05 -23.93 -7.16
CA LEU A 5 -6.65 -23.59 -8.44
C LEU A 5 -6.74 -24.78 -9.40
N GLY A 6 -6.25 -25.96 -9.03
CA GLY A 6 -6.16 -27.10 -9.95
C GLY A 6 -5.20 -26.84 -11.13
N LEU A 7 -4.17 -26.00 -10.90
CA LEU A 7 -3.15 -25.67 -11.89
C LEU A 7 -1.82 -26.35 -11.55
N SER A 8 -1.11 -26.80 -12.58
CA SER A 8 0.28 -27.20 -12.54
C SER A 8 1.18 -26.10 -13.13
N PRO A 9 2.48 -26.03 -12.76
CA PRO A 9 3.41 -25.09 -13.38
C PRO A 9 3.44 -25.19 -14.92
N ALA A 10 3.35 -26.40 -15.48
CA ALA A 10 3.32 -26.61 -16.94
C ALA A 10 2.13 -25.92 -17.64
N GLN A 11 0.99 -25.77 -16.96
CA GLN A 11 -0.19 -25.10 -17.52
C GLN A 11 -0.05 -23.57 -17.55
N LEU A 12 0.94 -23.00 -16.86
CA LEU A 12 1.20 -21.56 -16.88
C LEU A 12 1.96 -21.16 -18.15
N GLY A 13 2.54 -22.12 -18.86
CA GLY A 13 3.40 -21.93 -20.03
C GLY A 13 4.86 -21.69 -19.64
N ASP A 14 5.80 -22.13 -20.50
CA ASP A 14 7.25 -22.18 -20.25
C ASP A 14 7.92 -20.84 -19.85
N GLN A 15 7.21 -19.73 -19.89
CA GLN A 15 7.73 -18.39 -19.57
C GLN A 15 7.08 -17.70 -18.35
N ARG A 16 6.02 -18.26 -17.75
CA ARG A 16 5.17 -17.47 -16.82
C ARG A 16 5.17 -17.88 -15.36
N SER A 17 6.02 -18.81 -14.94
CA SER A 17 6.18 -19.03 -13.51
C SER A 17 7.65 -19.06 -13.15
N LEU A 18 8.09 -17.96 -12.53
CA LEU A 18 9.17 -18.07 -11.57
C LEU A 18 8.75 -19.15 -10.56
N ASP A 19 9.66 -20.03 -10.17
CA ASP A 19 9.40 -20.90 -9.04
C ASP A 19 8.93 -20.02 -7.87
N ILE A 20 7.67 -20.21 -7.44
CA ILE A 20 7.08 -19.40 -6.38
C ILE A 20 7.97 -19.46 -5.13
N HIS A 21 8.66 -20.58 -4.91
CA HIS A 21 9.64 -20.73 -3.84
C HIS A 21 10.88 -19.88 -4.05
N ALA A 22 11.37 -19.73 -5.29
CA ALA A 22 12.47 -18.82 -5.61
C ALA A 22 12.09 -17.36 -5.32
N THR A 23 10.81 -16.99 -5.46
CA THR A 23 10.37 -15.62 -5.16
C THR A 23 10.30 -15.28 -3.68
N LEU A 24 10.22 -16.26 -2.78
CA LEU A 24 10.11 -16.02 -1.33
C LEU A 24 11.34 -15.30 -0.77
N ASN A 25 12.51 -15.48 -1.40
CA ASN A 25 13.77 -14.86 -1.00
C ASN A 25 14.08 -13.57 -1.81
N THR A 26 13.12 -13.06 -2.57
CA THR A 26 13.29 -11.81 -3.32
C THR A 26 12.83 -10.60 -2.48
N PRO A 27 13.30 -9.38 -2.81
CA PRO A 27 12.81 -8.16 -2.14
C PRO A 27 11.30 -7.91 -2.28
N PHE A 28 10.61 -8.58 -3.22
CA PHE A 28 9.17 -8.45 -3.43
C PHE A 28 8.49 -9.83 -3.53
N PRO A 29 8.36 -10.53 -2.39
CA PRO A 29 7.96 -11.93 -2.37
C PRO A 29 6.51 -12.13 -2.81
N PHE A 30 6.15 -13.35 -3.21
CA PHE A 30 4.77 -13.68 -3.47
C PHE A 30 3.92 -13.58 -2.18
N ARG A 31 2.84 -12.78 -2.23
CA ARG A 31 1.89 -12.61 -1.13
C ARG A 31 0.48 -12.38 -1.66
N VAL A 32 -0.46 -13.24 -1.26
CA VAL A 32 -1.88 -13.11 -1.62
C VAL A 32 -2.78 -13.72 -0.54
N PRO A 33 -3.90 -13.07 -0.17
CA PRO A 33 -4.88 -13.64 0.75
C PRO A 33 -5.60 -14.86 0.16
N ARG A 34 -5.97 -15.82 1.02
CA ARG A 34 -6.74 -17.01 0.59
C ARG A 34 -8.11 -16.64 0.01
N GLY A 35 -8.79 -15.65 0.59
CA GLY A 35 -10.07 -15.15 0.09
C GLY A 35 -9.98 -14.59 -1.34
N TYR A 36 -8.88 -13.90 -1.67
CA TYR A 36 -8.62 -13.44 -3.04
C TYR A 36 -8.39 -14.60 -4.01
N VAL A 37 -7.62 -15.63 -3.61
CA VAL A 37 -7.41 -16.84 -4.42
C VAL A 37 -8.72 -17.58 -4.68
N ALA A 38 -9.63 -17.64 -3.71
CA ALA A 38 -10.90 -18.34 -3.84
C ALA A 38 -11.82 -17.74 -4.93
N ARG A 39 -11.58 -16.49 -5.35
CA ARG A 39 -12.33 -15.80 -6.41
C ARG A 39 -11.78 -16.06 -7.81
N MET A 40 -10.62 -16.69 -7.93
CA MET A 40 -10.03 -17.05 -9.22
C MET A 40 -10.76 -18.25 -9.83
N GLN A 41 -10.91 -18.25 -11.15
CA GLN A 41 -11.45 -19.39 -11.88
C GLN A 41 -10.48 -20.59 -11.81
N ARG A 42 -10.94 -21.70 -11.23
CA ARG A 42 -10.19 -22.96 -11.19
C ARG A 42 -9.89 -23.46 -12.60
N GLY A 43 -8.68 -24.00 -12.81
CA GLY A 43 -8.21 -24.52 -14.08
C GLY A 43 -7.90 -23.47 -15.14
N ASN A 44 -8.06 -22.17 -14.85
CA ASN A 44 -7.78 -21.10 -15.81
C ASN A 44 -6.40 -20.45 -15.53
N PRO A 45 -5.35 -20.78 -16.30
CA PRO A 45 -4.03 -20.16 -16.14
C PRO A 45 -4.00 -18.69 -16.59
N ARG A 46 -5.05 -18.19 -17.25
CA ARG A 46 -5.17 -16.81 -17.73
C ARG A 46 -6.16 -15.97 -16.91
N ASP A 47 -6.57 -16.47 -15.75
CA ASP A 47 -7.46 -15.75 -14.84
C ASP A 47 -6.90 -14.34 -14.53
N PRO A 48 -7.72 -13.28 -14.65
CA PRO A 48 -7.24 -11.91 -14.50
C PRO A 48 -6.81 -11.56 -13.07
N LEU A 49 -7.34 -12.22 -12.04
CA LEU A 49 -6.88 -12.04 -10.66
C LEU A 49 -5.57 -12.77 -10.41
N LEU A 50 -5.40 -13.97 -11.00
CA LEU A 50 -4.13 -14.71 -10.95
C LEU A 50 -2.99 -13.89 -11.55
N ARG A 51 -3.21 -13.27 -12.71
CA ARG A 51 -2.21 -12.42 -13.40
C ARG A 51 -1.74 -11.21 -12.58
N GLN A 52 -2.51 -10.77 -11.60
CA GLN A 52 -2.17 -9.63 -10.76
C GLN A 52 -1.18 -9.98 -9.63
N VAL A 53 -1.05 -11.26 -9.29
CA VAL A 53 -0.30 -11.71 -8.11
C VAL A 53 0.74 -12.79 -8.40
N LEU A 54 0.57 -13.58 -9.46
CA LEU A 54 1.50 -14.63 -9.83
C LEU A 54 2.80 -14.00 -10.37
N PRO A 55 3.96 -14.24 -9.74
CA PRO A 55 5.23 -13.77 -10.26
C PRO A 55 5.59 -14.49 -11.55
N VAL A 56 6.04 -13.74 -12.55
CA VAL A 56 6.37 -14.26 -13.87
C VAL A 56 7.78 -13.81 -14.29
N THR A 57 8.46 -14.58 -15.16
CA THR A 57 9.84 -14.25 -15.55
C THR A 57 9.90 -12.97 -16.38
N GLU A 58 8.79 -12.61 -17.04
CA GLU A 58 8.66 -11.39 -17.83
C GLU A 58 8.84 -10.11 -16.99
N GLU A 59 8.73 -10.19 -15.67
CA GLU A 59 8.97 -9.05 -14.79
C GLU A 59 10.43 -8.60 -14.72
N ASP A 60 11.37 -9.49 -15.07
CA ASP A 60 12.80 -9.19 -15.08
C ASP A 60 13.27 -8.65 -16.44
N ILE A 61 12.38 -8.63 -17.46
CA ILE A 61 12.68 -8.09 -18.78
C ILE A 61 12.90 -6.58 -18.68
N GLN A 62 14.15 -6.16 -18.88
CA GLN A 62 14.51 -4.76 -18.95
C GLN A 62 13.92 -4.14 -20.23
N SER A 63 13.17 -3.05 -20.05
CA SER A 63 12.58 -2.29 -21.14
C SER A 63 13.22 -0.89 -21.23
N PRO A 64 13.44 -0.33 -22.43
CA PRO A 64 13.92 1.05 -22.56
C PRO A 64 13.00 2.03 -21.80
N GLY A 65 13.61 2.91 -21.00
CA GLY A 65 12.87 3.88 -20.17
C GLY A 65 12.36 3.34 -18.83
N TYR A 66 12.59 2.06 -18.50
CA TYR A 66 12.27 1.52 -17.18
C TYR A 66 13.08 2.23 -16.08
N THR A 67 12.41 2.57 -14.99
CA THR A 67 13.02 3.11 -13.77
C THR A 67 12.39 2.46 -12.55
N GLN A 68 13.17 2.33 -11.48
CA GLN A 68 12.70 1.82 -10.19
C GLN A 68 11.85 2.83 -9.40
N ASP A 69 11.80 4.09 -9.86
CA ASP A 69 10.93 5.13 -9.31
C ASP A 69 10.12 5.79 -10.43
N PRO A 70 9.13 5.07 -10.99
CA PRO A 70 8.37 5.53 -12.15
C PRO A 70 7.46 6.72 -11.85
N LEU A 71 7.29 7.07 -10.58
CA LEU A 71 6.46 8.17 -10.13
C LEU A 71 7.29 9.39 -9.71
N ASP A 72 8.62 9.33 -9.72
CA ASP A 72 9.51 10.36 -9.14
C ASP A 72 9.10 10.72 -7.70
N GLU A 73 8.94 9.70 -6.86
CA GLU A 73 8.63 9.91 -5.44
C GLU A 73 9.85 10.41 -4.67
N ARG A 74 11.07 10.06 -5.09
CA ARG A 74 12.29 10.56 -4.46
C ARG A 74 12.41 12.08 -4.60
N GLY A 75 12.11 12.65 -5.77
CA GLY A 75 12.10 14.09 -5.98
C GLY A 75 10.99 14.82 -5.20
N ALA A 76 9.92 14.12 -4.84
CA ALA A 76 8.77 14.68 -4.12
C ALA A 76 8.87 14.56 -2.58
N LEU A 77 9.96 14.02 -2.04
CA LEU A 77 10.16 13.89 -0.59
C LEU A 77 10.36 15.26 0.06
N CYS A 78 9.49 15.62 0.99
CA CYS A 78 9.58 16.89 1.73
C CYS A 78 9.90 16.71 3.23
N GLY A 79 9.99 15.46 3.68
CA GLY A 79 10.29 15.09 5.05
C GLY A 79 10.16 13.59 5.26
N PRO A 80 10.41 13.07 6.48
CA PRO A 80 10.28 11.65 6.78
C PRO A 80 8.87 11.13 6.44
N GLY A 81 8.76 10.28 5.42
CA GLY A 81 7.48 9.69 5.01
C GLY A 81 6.48 10.69 4.42
N ILE A 82 6.90 11.90 4.04
CA ILE A 82 6.03 12.90 3.39
C ILE A 82 6.42 13.05 1.94
N LEU A 83 5.43 12.88 1.06
CA LEU A 83 5.50 13.20 -0.36
C LEU A 83 4.53 14.34 -0.68
N GLN A 84 5.01 15.38 -1.37
CA GLN A 84 4.16 16.47 -1.84
C GLN A 84 4.47 16.81 -3.30
N LYS A 85 3.59 16.35 -4.20
CA LYS A 85 3.65 16.64 -5.64
C LYS A 85 2.70 17.74 -6.08
N TYR A 86 1.65 17.96 -5.30
CA TYR A 86 0.56 18.85 -5.65
C TYR A 86 0.29 19.82 -4.50
N GLN A 87 -0.10 21.04 -4.86
CA GLN A 87 -0.51 22.04 -3.88
C GLN A 87 -1.75 21.58 -3.11
N GLY A 88 -1.80 21.94 -1.83
CA GLY A 88 -2.96 21.73 -0.97
C GLY A 88 -3.18 20.31 -0.48
N ARG A 89 -2.27 19.37 -0.79
CA ARG A 89 -2.35 18.00 -0.27
C ARG A 89 -0.98 17.38 -0.08
N VAL A 90 -0.88 16.48 0.90
CA VAL A 90 0.32 15.67 1.13
C VAL A 90 -0.03 14.20 1.20
N LEU A 91 0.93 13.35 0.86
CA LEU A 91 0.85 11.91 1.03
C LEU A 91 1.79 11.49 2.16
N LEU A 92 1.22 10.82 3.16
CA LEU A 92 1.92 10.17 4.27
C LEU A 92 2.15 8.70 3.93
N VAL A 93 3.41 8.29 3.86
CA VAL A 93 3.82 6.89 3.73
C VAL A 93 3.74 6.23 5.10
N THR A 94 2.59 5.62 5.42
CA THR A 94 2.26 5.15 6.77
C THR A 94 2.94 3.83 7.12
N THR A 95 3.03 2.89 6.19
CA THR A 95 3.65 1.57 6.40
C THR A 95 4.23 1.02 5.09
N ALA A 96 5.22 0.13 5.20
CA ALA A 96 5.69 -0.70 4.08
C ALA A 96 4.84 -1.97 3.90
N ALA A 97 4.00 -2.33 4.86
CA ALA A 97 3.23 -3.57 4.86
C ALA A 97 2.07 -3.52 3.85
N CYS A 98 1.81 -4.64 3.17
CA CYS A 98 0.63 -4.83 2.33
C CYS A 98 0.10 -6.28 2.49
N ALA A 99 -1.21 -6.47 2.40
CA ALA A 99 -1.85 -7.78 2.46
C ALA A 99 -1.68 -8.59 1.15
N ILE A 100 -1.35 -7.91 0.05
CA ILE A 100 -1.22 -8.47 -1.30
C ILE A 100 -0.08 -7.80 -2.05
N HIS A 101 0.74 -8.57 -2.75
CA HIS A 101 1.82 -8.02 -3.58
C HIS A 101 1.39 -8.02 -5.05
N CYS A 102 0.86 -6.88 -5.51
CA CYS A 102 0.50 -6.65 -6.91
C CYS A 102 1.76 -6.70 -7.78
N ARG A 103 1.79 -7.51 -8.84
CA ARG A 103 2.96 -7.57 -9.75
C ARG A 103 3.17 -6.29 -10.57
N TYR A 104 2.19 -5.39 -10.56
CA TYR A 104 2.24 -4.07 -11.17
C TYR A 104 2.41 -2.93 -10.13
N CYS A 105 2.90 -3.24 -8.92
CA CYS A 105 3.09 -2.24 -7.87
C CYS A 105 4.22 -1.26 -8.23
N PHE A 106 3.91 0.03 -8.39
CA PHE A 106 4.91 1.09 -8.60
C PHE A 106 5.91 1.22 -7.44
N ARG A 107 5.51 0.78 -6.24
CA ARG A 107 6.35 0.81 -5.04
C ARG A 107 7.05 -0.52 -4.74
N ARG A 108 7.12 -1.46 -5.69
CA ARG A 108 7.84 -2.73 -5.51
C ARG A 108 9.34 -2.53 -5.18
N HIS A 109 9.92 -1.42 -5.64
CA HIS A 109 11.31 -1.03 -5.40
C HIS A 109 11.43 0.18 -4.47
N PHE A 110 10.32 0.61 -3.85
CA PHE A 110 10.34 1.80 -3.01
C PHE A 110 11.22 1.55 -1.78
N SER A 111 12.25 2.38 -1.64
CA SER A 111 13.08 2.35 -0.43
C SER A 111 12.33 3.05 0.68
N TYR A 112 11.71 2.25 1.55
CA TYR A 112 11.00 2.79 2.72
C TYR A 112 11.95 3.40 3.77
N GLY A 113 13.27 3.48 3.53
CA GLY A 113 14.21 4.29 4.31
C GLY A 113 14.09 4.11 5.83
N ASN A 114 14.07 2.85 6.30
CA ASN A 114 13.76 2.39 7.66
C ASN A 114 12.26 2.21 7.99
N GLY A 115 11.41 1.96 7.00
CA GLY A 115 9.99 1.64 7.18
C GLY A 115 9.05 2.84 7.05
N GLY A 116 7.75 2.60 6.98
CA GLY A 116 6.73 3.65 7.01
C GLY A 116 6.68 4.39 8.35
N LEU A 117 5.91 5.49 8.41
CA LEU A 117 5.79 6.36 9.58
C LEU A 117 5.46 5.64 10.89
N PHE A 118 4.87 4.44 10.85
CA PHE A 118 4.46 3.67 12.03
C PHE A 118 5.31 2.45 12.33
N ASP A 119 6.36 2.19 11.54
CA ASP A 119 7.20 1.00 11.72
C ASP A 119 8.11 1.13 12.95
N SER A 120 8.46 2.36 13.36
CA SER A 120 9.26 2.68 14.55
C SER A 120 8.44 3.12 15.79
N GLY A 121 7.11 3.14 15.69
CA GLY A 121 6.20 3.48 16.79
C GLY A 121 5.50 4.84 16.63
N PHE A 122 4.33 4.99 17.26
CA PHE A 122 3.56 6.24 17.24
C PHE A 122 4.26 7.32 18.08
N GLY A 123 4.26 8.57 17.61
CA GLY A 123 4.88 9.68 18.34
C GLY A 123 6.41 9.71 18.31
N ASP A 124 7.03 8.89 17.46
CA ASP A 124 8.47 8.91 17.29
C ASP A 124 8.96 10.21 16.59
N ARG A 125 10.28 10.35 16.43
CA ARG A 125 10.88 11.54 15.81
C ARG A 125 10.41 11.74 14.37
N ARG A 126 10.19 10.68 13.59
CA ARG A 126 9.78 10.76 12.18
C ARG A 126 8.34 11.21 12.07
N PHE A 127 7.47 10.62 12.88
CA PHE A 127 6.06 10.97 13.02
C PHE A 127 5.88 12.44 13.41
N ASN A 128 6.57 12.89 14.46
CA ASN A 128 6.48 14.28 14.91
C ASN A 128 7.02 15.27 13.86
N ALA A 129 8.09 14.91 13.14
CA ALA A 129 8.60 15.72 12.05
C ALA A 129 7.60 15.83 10.89
N ALA A 130 6.87 14.75 10.60
CA ALA A 130 5.83 14.75 9.57
C ALA A 130 4.65 15.66 9.97
N LEU A 131 4.16 15.54 11.21
CA LEU A 131 3.09 16.40 11.70
C LEU A 131 3.51 17.88 11.73
N ALA A 132 4.73 18.19 12.17
CA ALA A 132 5.25 19.55 12.18
C ALA A 132 5.34 20.16 10.77
N TYR A 133 5.60 19.34 9.75
CA TYR A 133 5.56 19.78 8.36
C TYR A 133 4.14 20.21 7.95
N ILE A 134 3.14 19.36 8.22
CA ILE A 134 1.73 19.64 7.89
C ILE A 134 1.23 20.87 8.65
N HIS A 135 1.58 20.99 9.93
CA HIS A 135 1.15 22.11 10.76
C HIS A 135 1.71 23.45 10.27
N ARG A 136 2.92 23.47 9.72
CA ARG A 136 3.59 24.69 9.24
C ARG A 136 3.03 25.21 7.91
N ASP A 137 2.59 24.31 7.02
CA ASP A 137 2.06 24.69 5.71
C ASP A 137 0.53 24.72 5.75
N SER A 138 -0.02 25.92 5.97
CA SER A 138 -1.47 26.17 6.03
C SER A 138 -2.20 26.00 4.69
N THR A 139 -1.48 25.76 3.60
CA THR A 139 -2.09 25.47 2.31
C THR A 139 -2.62 24.03 2.25
N ILE A 140 -2.09 23.12 3.08
CA ILE A 140 -2.45 21.69 3.07
C ILE A 140 -3.86 21.46 3.63
N ARG A 141 -4.82 21.17 2.76
CA ARG A 141 -6.21 20.86 3.17
C ARG A 141 -6.52 19.36 3.18
N GLU A 142 -5.74 18.54 2.47
CA GLU A 142 -5.94 17.09 2.37
C GLU A 142 -4.67 16.32 2.77
N VAL A 143 -4.83 15.33 3.65
CA VAL A 143 -3.79 14.37 4.01
C VAL A 143 -4.17 13.00 3.47
N ILE A 144 -3.30 12.41 2.67
CA ILE A 144 -3.50 11.10 2.03
C ILE A 144 -2.64 10.06 2.73
N LEU A 145 -3.26 9.07 3.37
CA LEU A 145 -2.57 7.90 3.90
C LEU A 145 -2.30 6.93 2.75
N SER A 146 -1.04 6.54 2.58
CA SER A 146 -0.60 5.58 1.56
C SER A 146 0.61 4.80 2.08
N GLY A 147 1.22 3.96 1.26
CA GLY A 147 2.40 3.17 1.61
C GLY A 147 2.39 1.86 0.84
N GLY A 148 2.59 0.75 1.55
CA GLY A 148 2.13 -0.57 1.11
C GLY A 148 0.60 -0.61 1.06
N ASP A 149 -0.05 -0.63 2.22
CA ASP A 149 -1.49 -0.40 2.38
C ASP A 149 -1.80 0.13 3.80
N PRO A 150 -2.39 1.33 3.95
CA PRO A 150 -2.69 1.91 5.26
C PRO A 150 -3.62 1.05 6.12
N LEU A 151 -4.59 0.34 5.52
CA LEU A 151 -5.52 -0.49 6.28
C LEU A 151 -4.89 -1.82 6.75
N CYS A 152 -3.61 -2.07 6.45
CA CYS A 152 -2.84 -3.09 7.17
C CYS A 152 -2.41 -2.65 8.57
N LEU A 153 -2.56 -1.37 8.93
CA LEU A 153 -2.36 -0.89 10.30
C LEU A 153 -3.57 -1.21 11.17
N ALA A 154 -3.31 -1.40 12.46
CA ALA A 154 -4.34 -1.56 13.48
C ALA A 154 -5.18 -0.28 13.63
N ASP A 155 -6.47 -0.45 13.94
CA ASP A 155 -7.42 0.68 14.02
C ASP A 155 -7.01 1.70 15.08
N GLU A 156 -6.39 1.29 16.19
CA GLU A 156 -5.92 2.20 17.22
C GLU A 156 -4.87 3.18 16.68
N LYS A 157 -3.97 2.70 15.80
CA LYS A 157 -2.94 3.55 15.18
C LYS A 157 -3.56 4.53 14.18
N LEU A 158 -4.54 4.08 13.40
CA LEU A 158 -5.22 4.92 12.40
C LEU A 158 -6.12 5.96 13.06
N ALA A 159 -6.87 5.57 14.09
CA ALA A 159 -7.70 6.47 14.89
C ALA A 159 -6.85 7.54 15.59
N ALA A 160 -5.72 7.15 16.20
CA ALA A 160 -4.81 8.09 16.83
C ALA A 160 -4.21 9.10 15.82
N LEU A 161 -3.84 8.63 14.62
CA LEU A 161 -3.39 9.52 13.55
C LEU A 161 -4.49 10.48 13.11
N ALA A 162 -5.70 9.97 12.87
CA ALA A 162 -6.83 10.77 12.44
C ALA A 162 -7.19 11.85 13.46
N GLY A 163 -7.12 11.53 14.76
CA GLY A 163 -7.31 12.49 15.85
C GLY A 163 -6.28 13.62 15.80
N VAL A 164 -4.99 13.29 15.74
CA VAL A 164 -3.94 14.33 15.69
C VAL A 164 -4.00 15.17 14.41
N LEU A 165 -4.40 14.59 13.28
CA LEU A 165 -4.62 15.35 12.05
C LEU A 165 -5.86 16.25 12.13
N ALA A 166 -6.91 15.81 12.81
CA ALA A 166 -8.13 16.59 13.03
C ALA A 166 -7.90 17.83 13.90
N ASP A 167 -6.90 17.79 14.78
CA ASP A 167 -6.49 18.92 15.61
C ASP A 167 -5.76 20.02 14.81
N ILE A 168 -5.38 19.77 13.55
CA ILE A 168 -4.72 20.76 12.69
C ILE A 168 -5.80 21.61 11.99
N PRO A 169 -5.95 22.91 12.31
CA PRO A 169 -7.15 23.68 11.92
C PRO A 169 -7.40 23.82 10.41
N HIS A 170 -6.34 23.76 9.60
CA HIS A 170 -6.45 23.86 8.14
C HIS A 170 -6.61 22.52 7.44
N VAL A 171 -6.48 21.38 8.13
CA VAL A 171 -6.69 20.06 7.52
C VAL A 171 -8.18 19.73 7.54
N GLU A 172 -8.74 19.46 6.37
CA GLU A 172 -10.19 19.24 6.20
C GLU A 172 -10.52 17.81 5.78
N ARG A 173 -9.60 17.14 5.08
CA ARG A 173 -9.83 15.84 4.45
C ARG A 173 -8.75 14.84 4.80
N LEU A 174 -9.19 13.66 5.22
CA LEU A 174 -8.36 12.47 5.31
C LEU A 174 -8.71 11.54 4.16
N ARG A 175 -7.74 11.17 3.33
CA ARG A 175 -7.93 10.17 2.28
C ARG A 175 -7.12 8.93 2.57
N ILE A 176 -7.68 7.74 2.38
CA ILE A 176 -7.01 6.47 2.67
C ILE A 176 -6.86 5.69 1.37
N HIS A 177 -5.65 5.62 0.82
CA HIS A 177 -5.39 4.80 -0.36
C HIS A 177 -5.20 3.35 0.04
N THR A 178 -6.24 2.53 -0.12
CA THR A 178 -6.22 1.11 0.26
C THR A 178 -6.77 0.21 -0.86
N ARG A 179 -6.28 -1.02 -0.90
CA ARG A 179 -6.80 -2.09 -1.74
C ARG A 179 -7.58 -3.14 -0.93
N LEU A 180 -7.58 -3.03 0.40
CA LEU A 180 -8.10 -4.06 1.31
C LEU A 180 -9.58 -4.40 1.09
N PRO A 181 -10.51 -3.47 0.79
CA PRO A 181 -11.90 -3.82 0.50
C PRO A 181 -12.05 -4.87 -0.63
N ILE A 182 -11.12 -4.87 -1.59
CA ILE A 182 -11.13 -5.84 -2.69
C ILE A 182 -10.41 -7.13 -2.32
N VAL A 183 -9.34 -7.09 -1.53
CA VAL A 183 -8.45 -8.26 -1.36
C VAL A 183 -8.61 -8.99 -0.03
N LEU A 184 -9.13 -8.30 0.98
CA LEU A 184 -9.44 -8.77 2.32
C LEU A 184 -10.63 -7.95 2.86
N PRO A 185 -11.85 -8.15 2.31
CA PRO A 185 -13.02 -7.35 2.66
C PRO A 185 -13.38 -7.41 4.15
N GLU A 186 -12.94 -8.44 4.86
CA GLU A 186 -13.15 -8.60 6.31
C GLU A 186 -12.49 -7.47 7.12
N ARG A 187 -11.56 -6.71 6.53
CA ARG A 187 -11.00 -5.50 7.14
C ARG A 187 -12.03 -4.37 7.30
N ALA A 188 -13.10 -4.38 6.50
CA ALA A 188 -14.22 -3.46 6.64
C ALA A 188 -15.17 -3.97 7.73
N ASP A 189 -14.78 -3.75 8.97
CA ASP A 189 -15.51 -4.14 10.18
C ASP A 189 -15.99 -2.92 10.98
N ASP A 190 -16.71 -3.18 12.07
CA ASP A 190 -17.26 -2.11 12.92
C ASP A 190 -16.17 -1.24 13.55
N ALA A 191 -14.99 -1.80 13.84
CA ALA A 191 -13.87 -1.06 14.40
C ALA A 191 -13.36 0.00 13.41
N LEU A 192 -13.15 -0.39 12.14
CA LEU A 192 -12.80 0.53 11.07
C LEU A 192 -13.85 1.64 10.91
N LEU A 193 -15.12 1.24 10.79
CA LEU A 193 -16.22 2.16 10.56
C LEU A 193 -16.37 3.16 11.71
N THR A 194 -16.18 2.71 12.95
CA THR A 194 -16.29 3.55 14.15
C THR A 194 -15.32 4.73 14.12
N TRP A 195 -14.03 4.52 13.82
CA TRP A 195 -13.10 5.64 13.85
C TRP A 195 -13.16 6.49 12.58
N ILE A 196 -13.40 5.88 11.42
CA ILE A 196 -13.50 6.62 10.14
C ILE A 196 -14.68 7.60 10.13
N THR A 197 -15.76 7.26 10.84
CA THR A 197 -16.97 8.09 10.91
C THR A 197 -17.03 9.00 12.13
N SER A 198 -16.17 8.81 13.14
CA SER A 198 -16.15 9.65 14.35
C SER A 198 -15.17 10.82 14.30
N THR A 199 -14.24 10.83 13.34
CA THR A 199 -13.36 11.99 13.10
C THR A 199 -14.14 13.18 12.53
N THR A 200 -13.67 14.40 12.83
CA THR A 200 -14.21 15.64 12.24
C THR A 200 -13.73 15.87 10.81
N LEU A 201 -12.71 15.14 10.35
CA LEU A 201 -12.20 15.20 8.99
C LEU A 201 -13.18 14.54 8.02
N HIS A 202 -13.31 15.11 6.82
CA HIS A 202 -14.04 14.46 5.74
C HIS A 202 -13.24 13.26 5.23
N THR A 203 -13.58 12.05 5.68
CA THR A 203 -12.84 10.84 5.29
C THR A 203 -13.27 10.33 3.90
N VAL A 204 -12.29 10.00 3.06
CA VAL A 204 -12.49 9.31 1.78
C VAL A 204 -11.61 8.06 1.75
N VAL A 205 -12.20 6.91 1.45
CA VAL A 205 -11.47 5.64 1.28
C VAL A 205 -11.46 5.27 -0.19
#